data_AF-A0A1N7BGC7-F1
#
_entry.id   AF-A0A1N7BGC7-F1
#
_cell.length_a   1.000
_cell.length_b   1.000
_cell.length_c   1.000
_cell.angle_alpha   90.00
_cell.angle_beta   90.00
_cell.angle_gamma   90.00
#
_symmetry.space_group_name_H-M   'P 1'
#
loop_
_entity.id
_entity.type
_entity.pdbx_description
1 polymer ?
#
loop_
_entity_poly.entity_id
_entity_poly.type
_entity_poly.pdbx_seq_one_letter_code
_entity_poly.pdbx_strand_id
1 'polypeptide(L)'
;MGVIRLILFSLILIQTTAYSQVDFDKIKQKRLEPITIDTVNEDVLIVEKRFATLYFKKADVREYAIPHNNLGVRIDQHHNNLLEVVNTSGDTRLVDWWNDYTDEERQSIHGNPNFVNEHKKALSELYYVGADLIHDGKFMVVDKASGEEVRKGLKIKRVKGLYGSRYVEFLLPNGQKFWHLVTRLGE
;
A
#
# COMPACT_ATOMS: atom_id res chain seq x y z
N MET A 1 27.08 -37.74 0.12
CA MET A 1 26.03 -37.13 0.96
C MET A 1 26.30 -35.69 1.42
N GLY A 2 27.36 -35.00 0.94
CA GLY A 2 27.66 -33.61 1.34
C GLY A 2 27.00 -32.53 0.45
N VAL A 3 26.94 -32.77 -0.86
CA VAL A 3 26.50 -31.77 -1.84
C VAL A 3 24.99 -31.47 -1.76
N ILE A 4 24.16 -32.50 -1.57
CA ILE A 4 22.70 -32.35 -1.44
C ILE A 4 22.35 -31.55 -0.17
N ARG A 5 23.05 -31.79 0.95
CA ARG A 5 22.86 -31.02 2.19
C ARG A 5 23.29 -29.56 2.00
N LEU A 6 24.35 -29.29 1.25
CA LEU A 6 24.82 -27.93 0.97
C LEU A 6 23.83 -27.15 0.09
N ILE A 7 23.26 -27.80 -0.94
CA ILE A 7 22.22 -27.21 -1.80
C ILE A 7 20.94 -26.95 -1.00
N LEU A 8 20.51 -27.87 -0.13
CA LEU A 8 19.35 -27.67 0.73
C LEU A 8 19.57 -26.50 1.70
N PHE A 9 20.76 -26.41 2.30
CA PHE A 9 21.13 -25.31 3.19
C PHE A 9 21.20 -23.97 2.44
N SER A 10 21.66 -23.98 1.19
CA SER A 10 21.67 -22.81 0.30
C SER A 10 20.25 -22.36 -0.05
N LEU A 11 19.33 -23.28 -0.35
CA LEU A 11 17.92 -22.99 -0.62
C LEU A 11 17.20 -22.44 0.62
N ILE A 12 17.48 -22.99 1.80
CA ILE A 12 16.98 -22.46 3.08
C ILE A 12 17.58 -21.06 3.33
N LEU A 13 18.86 -20.86 3.05
CA LEU A 13 19.49 -19.54 3.20
C LEU A 13 18.91 -18.48 2.25
N ILE A 14 18.58 -18.85 1.00
CA ILE A 14 17.89 -17.97 0.05
C ILE A 14 16.47 -17.61 0.53
N GLN A 15 15.79 -18.51 1.26
CA GLN A 15 14.52 -18.17 1.91
C GLN A 15 14.70 -17.28 3.15
N THR A 16 15.85 -17.34 3.81
CA THR A 16 16.16 -16.46 4.96
C THR A 16 16.77 -15.11 4.58
N THR A 17 17.14 -14.90 3.30
CA THR A 17 17.56 -13.57 2.84
C THR A 17 16.36 -12.64 2.76
N ALA A 18 16.11 -12.04 3.92
CA ALA A 18 15.71 -10.65 4.08
C ALA A 18 14.25 -10.33 3.74
N TYR A 19 13.39 -10.46 4.77
CA TYR A 19 12.38 -9.44 5.10
C TYR A 19 13.08 -8.10 5.41
N SER A 20 13.89 -7.60 4.47
CA SER A 20 14.44 -6.25 4.54
C SER A 20 13.36 -5.31 4.04
N GLN A 21 13.07 -4.30 4.86
CA GLN A 21 12.17 -3.19 4.52
C GLN A 21 12.46 -2.69 3.10
N VAL A 22 11.42 -2.53 2.28
CA VAL A 22 11.56 -2.10 0.88
C VAL A 22 12.22 -0.72 0.85
N ASP A 23 13.39 -0.64 0.22
CA ASP A 23 14.07 0.63 -0.03
C ASP A 23 13.47 1.32 -1.26
N PHE A 24 12.37 2.04 -1.05
CA PHE A 24 11.66 2.75 -2.11
C PHE A 24 12.52 3.83 -2.80
N ASP A 25 13.52 4.41 -2.13
CA ASP A 25 14.42 5.40 -2.76
C ASP A 25 15.35 4.78 -3.81
N LYS A 26 15.52 3.45 -3.82
CA LYS A 26 16.23 2.73 -4.89
C LYS A 26 15.37 2.40 -6.10
N ILE A 27 14.04 2.44 -5.99
CA ILE A 27 13.15 2.16 -7.11
C ILE A 27 13.17 3.34 -8.08
N LYS A 28 13.64 3.13 -9.32
CA LYS A 28 13.48 4.11 -10.42
C LYS A 28 12.15 3.86 -11.14
N GLN A 29 11.93 2.61 -11.50
CA GLN A 29 10.69 2.09 -12.08
C GLN A 29 10.61 0.58 -11.82
N LYS A 30 9.42 0.06 -11.57
CA LYS A 30 9.14 -1.38 -11.40
C LYS A 30 7.73 -1.69 -11.94
N ARG A 31 7.54 -2.83 -12.60
CA ARG A 31 6.18 -3.31 -12.96
C ARG A 31 5.54 -3.94 -11.72
N LEU A 32 4.24 -3.73 -11.58
CA LEU A 32 3.44 -4.33 -10.50
C LEU A 32 2.63 -5.49 -11.06
N GLU A 33 2.49 -6.53 -10.26
CA GLU A 33 1.77 -7.75 -10.59
C GLU A 33 0.76 -8.01 -9.45
N PRO A 34 -0.47 -7.49 -9.56
CA PRO A 34 -1.49 -7.71 -8.55
C PRO A 34 -2.01 -9.16 -8.59
N ILE A 35 -2.55 -9.60 -7.47
CA ILE A 35 -3.32 -10.84 -7.38
C ILE A 35 -4.81 -10.54 -7.59
N THR A 36 -5.58 -11.60 -7.85
CA THR A 36 -7.04 -11.56 -7.72
C THR A 36 -7.41 -12.07 -6.35
N ILE A 37 -8.29 -11.34 -5.66
CA ILE A 37 -8.77 -11.70 -4.33
C ILE A 37 -10.21 -12.18 -4.47
N ASP A 38 -10.52 -13.33 -3.88
CA ASP A 38 -11.89 -13.83 -3.79
C ASP A 38 -12.64 -13.08 -2.70
N THR A 39 -13.25 -11.95 -3.06
CA THR A 39 -13.98 -11.08 -2.12
C THR A 39 -15.27 -11.70 -1.60
N VAL A 40 -15.65 -12.92 -2.01
CA VAL A 40 -16.82 -13.64 -1.46
C VAL A 40 -16.42 -14.46 -0.24
N ASN A 41 -15.23 -15.05 -0.26
CA ASN A 41 -14.77 -16.02 0.74
C ASN A 41 -13.67 -15.47 1.66
N GLU A 42 -13.12 -14.29 1.37
CA GLU A 42 -12.05 -13.68 2.14
C GLU A 42 -12.48 -12.33 2.71
N ASP A 43 -12.17 -12.10 3.99
CA ASP A 43 -12.36 -10.78 4.61
C ASP A 43 -11.37 -9.76 4.02
N VAL A 44 -11.90 -8.72 3.37
CA VAL A 44 -11.08 -7.71 2.68
C VAL A 44 -11.13 -6.32 3.31
N LEU A 45 -9.99 -5.65 3.25
CA LEU A 45 -9.88 -4.21 3.43
C LEU A 45 -9.98 -3.54 2.06
N ILE A 46 -11.02 -2.73 1.89
CA ILE A 46 -11.32 -1.99 0.67
C ILE A 46 -10.88 -0.55 0.88
N VAL A 47 -9.98 -0.05 0.04
CA VAL A 47 -9.50 1.33 0.09
C VAL A 47 -9.94 2.07 -1.16
N GLU A 48 -10.87 3.00 -0.99
CA GLU A 48 -11.33 3.85 -2.07
C GLU A 48 -10.41 5.06 -2.22
N LYS A 49 -9.76 5.16 -3.38
CA LYS A 49 -8.97 6.31 -3.82
C LYS A 49 -9.74 7.09 -4.88
N ARG A 50 -9.19 8.21 -5.33
CA ARG A 50 -9.80 9.04 -6.39
C ARG A 50 -10.01 8.27 -7.70
N PHE A 51 -8.97 7.58 -8.17
CA PHE A 51 -9.00 6.92 -9.49
C PHE A 51 -9.12 5.40 -9.44
N ALA A 52 -9.02 4.79 -8.26
CA ALA A 52 -9.06 3.35 -8.11
C ALA A 52 -9.67 2.91 -6.79
N THR A 53 -10.12 1.66 -6.75
CA THR A 53 -10.46 0.95 -5.51
C THR A 53 -9.46 -0.18 -5.33
N LEU A 54 -8.76 -0.17 -4.21
CA LEU A 54 -7.82 -1.23 -3.85
C LEU A 54 -8.48 -2.21 -2.88
N TYR A 55 -8.10 -3.47 -3.00
CA TYR A 55 -8.52 -4.54 -2.12
C TYR A 55 -7.29 -5.24 -1.57
N PHE A 56 -7.28 -5.47 -0.26
CA PHE A 56 -6.24 -6.20 0.45
C PHE A 56 -6.90 -7.26 1.30
N LYS A 57 -6.29 -8.45 1.41
CA LYS A 57 -6.73 -9.43 2.40
C LYS A 57 -6.44 -8.87 3.79
N LYS A 58 -7.42 -8.88 4.70
CA LYS A 58 -7.18 -8.40 6.07
C LYS A 58 -6.05 -9.17 6.77
N ALA A 59 -5.88 -10.45 6.45
CA ALA A 59 -4.79 -11.27 6.96
C ALA A 59 -3.40 -10.74 6.56
N ASP A 60 -3.22 -10.36 5.29
CA ASP A 60 -1.95 -9.79 4.81
C ASP A 60 -1.68 -8.41 5.46
N VAL A 61 -2.73 -7.59 5.62
CA VAL A 61 -2.59 -6.30 6.30
C VAL A 61 -2.15 -6.48 7.75
N ARG A 62 -2.72 -7.46 8.47
CA ARG A 62 -2.29 -7.79 9.84
C ARG A 62 -0.83 -8.21 9.91
N GLU A 63 -0.38 -9.07 9.00
CA GLU A 63 1.02 -9.53 8.93
C GLU A 63 1.96 -8.32 8.75
N TYR A 64 1.63 -7.42 7.82
CA TYR A 64 2.47 -6.26 7.51
C TYR A 64 2.36 -5.14 8.55
N ALA A 65 1.29 -5.10 9.34
CA ALA A 65 1.10 -4.13 10.44
C ALA A 65 1.89 -4.50 11.70
N ILE A 66 2.46 -5.70 11.80
CA ILE A 66 3.31 -6.07 12.92
C ILE A 66 4.72 -5.46 12.71
N PRO A 67 5.29 -4.72 13.67
CA PRO A 67 6.65 -4.20 13.54
C PRO A 67 7.67 -5.34 13.49
N HIS A 68 8.56 -5.34 12.49
CA HIS A 68 9.55 -6.42 12.28
C HIS A 68 10.95 -6.08 12.85
N ASN A 69 11.12 -5.05 13.69
CA ASN A 69 12.45 -4.61 14.11
C ASN A 69 12.48 -3.93 15.50
N ASN A 70 13.43 -4.34 16.36
CA ASN A 70 13.83 -3.68 17.63
C ASN A 70 14.68 -2.40 17.44
N LEU A 71 15.01 -2.01 16.20
CA LEU A 71 15.89 -0.89 15.81
C LEU A 71 15.17 0.21 14.99
N GLY A 72 13.83 0.23 14.97
CA GLY A 72 13.06 1.48 14.75
C GLY A 72 13.15 2.19 13.38
N VAL A 73 13.42 1.51 12.25
CA VAL A 73 13.51 2.21 10.94
C VAL A 73 12.18 2.26 10.15
N ARG A 74 11.20 1.43 10.51
CA ARG A 74 9.80 1.88 10.43
C ARG A 74 9.60 2.63 11.73
N ILE A 75 9.64 3.96 11.69
CA ILE A 75 9.40 4.82 12.86
C ILE A 75 8.26 4.20 13.67
N ASP A 76 8.51 3.96 14.96
CA ASP A 76 7.65 3.32 15.96
C ASP A 76 6.19 3.79 15.95
N GLN A 77 5.44 3.41 14.92
CA GLN A 77 4.03 3.70 14.80
C GLN A 77 3.29 2.42 15.14
N HIS A 78 2.76 2.38 16.35
CA HIS A 78 1.75 1.40 16.70
C HIS A 78 0.62 1.52 15.67
N HIS A 79 0.41 0.48 14.87
CA HIS A 79 -0.65 0.42 13.86
C HIS A 79 -2.01 0.08 14.50
N ASN A 80 -2.31 0.63 15.68
CA ASN A 80 -3.46 0.23 16.48
C ASN A 80 -4.78 0.55 15.79
N ASN A 81 -4.89 1.72 15.14
CA ASN A 81 -6.12 2.12 14.44
C ASN A 81 -6.35 1.24 13.21
N LEU A 82 -5.28 0.89 12.49
CA LEU A 82 -5.34 -0.04 11.36
C LEU A 82 -5.70 -1.46 11.83
N LEU A 83 -5.09 -1.93 12.92
CA LEU A 83 -5.37 -3.25 13.49
C LEU A 83 -6.81 -3.36 13.98
N GLU A 84 -7.37 -2.32 14.60
CA GLU A 84 -8.80 -2.27 14.98
C GLU A 84 -9.71 -2.47 13.75
N VAL A 85 -9.40 -1.77 12.66
CA VAL A 85 -10.11 -1.89 11.38
C VAL A 85 -10.00 -3.32 10.79
N VAL A 86 -8.81 -3.91 10.76
CA VAL A 86 -8.60 -5.23 10.11
C VAL A 86 -8.87 -6.44 11.01
N ASN A 87 -9.15 -6.23 12.29
CA ASN A 87 -9.62 -7.25 13.22
C ASN A 87 -11.15 -7.30 13.31
N THR A 88 -11.84 -6.26 12.84
CA THR A 88 -13.30 -6.29 12.67
C THR A 88 -13.68 -7.37 11.65
N SER A 89 -14.72 -8.15 11.92
CA SER A 89 -15.17 -9.25 11.06
C SER A 89 -15.81 -8.76 9.76
N GLY A 90 -15.66 -9.53 8.68
CA GLY A 90 -16.20 -9.19 7.37
C GLY A 90 -15.41 -8.07 6.68
N ASP A 91 -15.96 -7.51 5.63
CA ASP A 91 -15.31 -6.46 4.85
C ASP A 91 -15.26 -5.13 5.59
N THR A 92 -14.21 -4.34 5.37
CA THR A 92 -14.18 -2.96 5.85
C THR A 92 -13.70 -2.02 4.76
N ARG A 93 -14.38 -0.87 4.68
CA ARG A 93 -14.15 0.13 3.64
C ARG A 93 -13.58 1.40 4.24
N LEU A 94 -12.42 1.82 3.74
CA LEU A 94 -11.79 3.09 4.05
C LEU A 94 -11.86 3.98 2.82
N VAL A 95 -12.34 5.21 2.99
CA VAL A 95 -12.37 6.18 1.90
C VAL A 95 -11.33 7.26 2.13
N ASP A 96 -10.37 7.34 1.21
CA ASP A 96 -9.32 8.35 1.25
C ASP A 96 -9.73 9.56 0.41
N TRP A 97 -10.39 10.48 1.09
CA TRP A 97 -10.77 11.77 0.53
C TRP A 97 -9.61 12.75 0.43
N TRP A 98 -8.53 12.54 1.20
CA TRP A 98 -7.56 13.61 1.51
C TRP A 98 -6.35 13.57 0.59
N ASN A 99 -5.93 12.38 0.19
CA ASN A 99 -4.89 12.27 -0.82
C ASN A 99 -5.53 12.38 -2.21
N ASP A 100 -5.03 13.33 -3.01
CA ASP A 100 -5.38 13.56 -4.41
C ASP A 100 -6.68 14.33 -4.70
N TYR A 101 -7.33 14.92 -3.70
CA TYR A 101 -8.44 15.86 -3.90
C TYR A 101 -8.03 17.31 -3.54
N THR A 102 -8.45 18.26 -4.35
CA THR A 102 -8.30 19.71 -4.08
C THR A 102 -9.16 20.15 -2.89
N ASP A 103 -8.86 21.31 -2.33
CA ASP A 103 -9.69 21.89 -1.26
C ASP A 103 -11.11 22.15 -1.76
N GLU A 104 -11.26 22.65 -2.99
CA GLU A 104 -12.57 22.89 -3.62
C GLU A 104 -13.37 21.60 -3.81
N GLU A 105 -12.73 20.52 -4.28
CA GLU A 105 -13.38 19.21 -4.43
C GLU A 105 -13.84 18.67 -3.07
N ARG A 106 -12.99 18.76 -2.05
CA ARG A 106 -13.35 18.31 -0.70
C ARG A 106 -14.48 19.14 -0.11
N GLN A 107 -14.46 20.45 -0.33
CA GLN A 107 -15.54 21.35 0.09
C GLN A 107 -16.84 21.04 -0.64
N SER A 108 -16.79 20.72 -1.93
CA SER A 108 -17.97 20.32 -2.72
C SER A 108 -18.55 18.97 -2.27
N ILE A 109 -17.72 18.02 -1.84
CA ILE A 109 -18.18 16.69 -1.40
C ILE A 109 -18.80 16.74 -0.02
N HIS A 110 -18.17 17.44 0.93
CA HIS A 110 -18.58 17.39 2.33
C HIS A 110 -19.38 18.62 2.80
N GLY A 111 -19.35 19.72 2.04
CA GLY A 111 -20.08 20.96 2.37
C GLY A 111 -19.69 21.61 3.70
N ASN A 112 -18.67 21.07 4.39
CA ASN A 112 -18.32 21.41 5.75
C ASN A 112 -16.80 21.56 5.87
N PRO A 113 -16.28 22.78 6.11
CA PRO A 113 -14.84 23.02 6.29
C PRO A 113 -14.26 22.32 7.52
N ASN A 114 -15.10 21.86 8.46
CA ASN A 114 -14.70 21.12 9.65
C ASN A 114 -14.89 19.59 9.51
N PHE A 115 -15.11 19.07 8.30
CA PHE A 115 -15.23 17.63 8.11
C PHE A 115 -13.95 16.91 8.56
N VAL A 116 -14.10 15.95 9.46
CA VAL A 116 -13.02 15.08 9.92
C VAL A 116 -13.23 13.72 9.27
N ASN A 117 -12.27 13.28 8.44
CA ASN A 117 -12.28 11.93 7.90
C ASN A 117 -12.07 10.93 9.06
N GLU A 118 -13.11 10.17 9.40
CA GLU A 118 -13.10 9.15 10.44
C GLU A 118 -12.00 8.09 10.22
N HIS A 119 -11.68 7.82 8.95
CA HIS A 119 -10.66 6.85 8.56
C HIS A 119 -9.24 7.41 8.55
N LYS A 120 -9.04 8.71 8.85
CA LYS A 120 -7.74 9.39 8.71
C LYS A 120 -6.61 8.66 9.44
N LYS A 121 -6.83 8.19 10.68
CA LYS A 121 -5.80 7.53 11.48
C LYS A 121 -5.40 6.19 10.87
N ALA A 122 -6.39 5.33 10.56
CA ALA A 122 -6.15 4.03 9.93
C ALA A 122 -5.50 4.18 8.56
N LEU A 123 -5.93 5.17 7.74
CA LEU A 123 -5.32 5.47 6.44
C LEU A 123 -3.87 5.96 6.56
N SER A 124 -3.56 6.75 7.58
CA SER A 124 -2.19 7.21 7.85
C SER A 124 -1.28 6.04 8.20
N GLU A 125 -1.75 5.12 9.04
CA GLU A 125 -1.01 3.91 9.40
C GLU A 125 -0.88 2.94 8.21
N LEU A 126 -1.91 2.86 7.36
CA LEU A 126 -1.90 2.06 6.14
C LEU A 126 -0.97 2.63 5.06
N TYR A 127 -0.55 3.90 5.14
CA TYR A 127 0.20 4.56 4.07
C TYR A 127 1.46 3.79 3.64
N TYR A 128 2.29 3.38 4.61
CA TYR A 128 3.50 2.59 4.38
C TYR A 128 3.19 1.09 4.22
N VAL A 129 2.29 0.55 5.06
CA VAL A 129 1.88 -0.86 5.00
C VAL A 129 1.30 -1.22 3.62
N GLY A 130 0.41 -0.38 3.11
CA GLY A 130 -0.19 -0.51 1.78
C GLY A 130 0.84 -0.40 0.67
N ALA A 131 1.84 0.47 0.78
CA ALA A 131 2.90 0.57 -0.22
C ALA A 131 3.72 -0.74 -0.32
N ASP A 132 4.02 -1.37 0.82
CA ASP A 132 4.72 -2.66 0.88
C ASP A 132 3.85 -3.80 0.30
N LEU A 133 2.58 -3.87 0.69
CA LEU A 133 1.62 -4.84 0.13
C LEU A 133 1.49 -4.69 -1.40
N ILE A 134 1.39 -3.46 -1.89
CA ILE A 134 1.31 -3.18 -3.34
C ILE A 134 2.62 -3.58 -4.02
N HIS A 135 3.77 -3.25 -3.42
CA HIS A 135 5.08 -3.60 -3.96
C HIS A 135 5.27 -5.11 -4.12
N ASP A 136 4.73 -5.88 -3.17
CA ASP A 136 4.83 -7.35 -3.11
C ASP A 136 3.70 -8.06 -3.89
N GLY A 137 2.80 -7.31 -4.52
CA GLY A 137 1.72 -7.87 -5.34
C GLY A 137 0.51 -8.36 -4.53
N LYS A 138 0.50 -8.17 -3.21
CA LYS A 138 -0.58 -8.57 -2.28
C LYS A 138 -1.77 -7.61 -2.32
N PHE A 139 -2.24 -7.28 -3.52
CA PHE A 139 -3.37 -6.38 -3.73
C PHE A 139 -4.12 -6.74 -4.99
N MET A 140 -5.41 -6.40 -5.01
CA MET A 140 -6.23 -6.30 -6.21
C MET A 140 -6.62 -4.83 -6.41
N VAL A 141 -6.74 -4.38 -7.66
CA VAL A 141 -7.11 -3.00 -7.98
C VAL A 141 -8.15 -2.95 -9.08
N VAL A 142 -9.18 -2.13 -8.87
CA VAL A 142 -10.23 -1.81 -9.84
C VAL A 142 -10.08 -0.36 -10.25
N ASP A 143 -10.01 -0.09 -11.56
CA ASP A 143 -10.01 1.27 -12.09
C ASP A 143 -11.44 1.84 -12.00
N LYS A 144 -11.61 3.01 -11.37
CA LYS A 144 -12.93 3.61 -11.18
C LYS A 144 -13.55 4.12 -12.48
N ALA A 145 -12.75 4.44 -13.49
CA ALA A 145 -13.26 4.94 -14.75
C ALA A 145 -13.92 3.82 -15.59
N SER A 146 -13.29 2.65 -15.64
CA SER A 146 -13.79 1.48 -16.37
C SER A 146 -14.67 0.56 -15.53
N GLY A 147 -14.48 0.54 -14.20
CA GLY A 147 -15.09 -0.43 -13.31
C GLY A 147 -14.46 -1.83 -13.38
N GLU A 148 -13.35 -1.97 -14.11
CA GLU A 148 -12.71 -3.27 -14.37
C GLU A 148 -11.50 -3.51 -13.46
N GLU A 149 -11.27 -4.79 -13.13
CA GLU A 149 -10.04 -5.23 -12.46
C GLU A 149 -8.83 -5.03 -13.39
N VAL A 150 -7.82 -4.31 -12.89
CA VAL A 150 -6.61 -4.03 -13.66
C VAL A 150 -5.52 -5.02 -13.25
N ARG A 151 -5.16 -5.92 -14.18
CA ARG A 151 -4.14 -6.97 -13.93
C ARG A 151 -2.78 -6.72 -14.59
N LYS A 152 -2.69 -5.77 -15.53
CA LYS A 152 -1.50 -5.54 -16.35
C LYS A 152 -1.26 -4.05 -16.54
N GLY A 153 -0.01 -3.67 -16.82
CA GLY A 153 0.37 -2.29 -17.12
C GLY A 153 0.55 -1.38 -15.89
N LEU A 154 0.33 -1.92 -14.68
CA LEU A 154 0.60 -1.24 -13.43
C LEU A 154 2.10 -1.07 -13.21
N LYS A 155 2.50 0.07 -12.63
CA LYS A 155 3.92 0.35 -12.37
C LYS A 155 4.12 1.24 -11.16
N ILE A 156 5.27 1.07 -10.50
CA ILE A 156 5.86 2.04 -9.57
C ILE A 156 6.86 2.89 -10.36
N LYS A 157 6.87 4.20 -10.16
CA LYS A 157 7.83 5.12 -10.79
C LYS A 157 8.29 6.19 -9.80
N ARG A 158 9.59 6.51 -9.81
CA ARG A 158 10.12 7.65 -9.05
C ARG A 158 9.74 8.98 -9.70
N VAL A 159 9.34 9.93 -8.88
CA VAL A 159 8.98 11.29 -9.28
C VAL A 159 9.72 12.30 -8.40
N LYS A 160 10.19 13.38 -9.03
CA LYS A 160 10.74 14.54 -8.32
C LYS A 160 9.58 15.44 -7.93
N GLY A 161 9.48 15.73 -6.64
CA GLY A 161 8.51 16.64 -6.09
C GLY A 161 8.99 18.08 -6.03
N LEU A 162 8.15 18.92 -5.42
CA LEU A 162 8.50 20.30 -5.10
C LEU A 162 9.52 20.35 -3.96
N TYR A 163 10.28 21.44 -3.89
CA TYR A 163 11.25 21.70 -2.81
C TYR A 163 12.28 20.57 -2.62
N GLY A 164 12.70 19.88 -3.68
CA GLY A 164 13.71 18.82 -3.58
C GLY A 164 13.19 17.49 -3.00
N SER A 165 11.89 17.38 -2.70
CA SER A 165 11.27 16.13 -2.27
C SER A 165 11.30 15.06 -3.37
N ARG A 166 11.24 13.79 -2.96
CA ARG A 166 11.14 12.66 -3.87
C ARG A 166 10.04 11.70 -3.44
N TYR A 167 9.32 11.23 -4.43
CA TYR A 167 8.24 10.26 -4.25
C TYR A 167 8.47 9.05 -5.14
N VAL A 168 7.82 7.96 -4.77
CA VAL A 168 7.41 6.93 -5.74
C VAL A 168 5.90 7.00 -5.91
N GLU A 169 5.45 6.90 -7.15
CA GLU A 169 4.04 6.85 -7.51
C GLU A 169 3.70 5.48 -8.06
N PHE A 170 2.54 4.96 -7.66
CA PHE A 170 1.96 3.72 -8.14
C PHE A 170 0.86 4.10 -9.13
N LEU A 171 1.02 3.64 -10.37
CA LEU A 171 0.30 4.16 -11.52
C LEU A 171 -0.51 3.07 -12.19
N LEU A 172 -1.77 3.41 -12.52
CA LEU A 172 -2.62 2.70 -13.46
C LEU A 172 -2.02 2.73 -14.87
N PRO A 173 -2.48 1.85 -15.80
CA PRO A 173 -2.00 1.82 -17.18
C PRO A 173 -2.18 3.15 -17.92
N ASN A 174 -3.25 3.87 -17.61
CA ASN A 174 -3.56 5.20 -18.15
C ASN A 174 -2.67 6.32 -17.56
N GLY A 175 -1.76 5.99 -16.63
CA GLY A 175 -0.86 6.94 -15.98
C GLY A 175 -1.44 7.66 -14.77
N GLN A 176 -2.71 7.42 -14.41
CA GLN A 176 -3.29 7.95 -13.18
C GLN A 176 -2.68 7.28 -11.96
N LYS A 177 -2.43 8.08 -10.94
CA LYS A 177 -1.86 7.63 -9.67
C LYS A 177 -2.94 7.07 -8.75
N PHE A 178 -2.70 5.90 -8.18
CA PHE A 178 -3.60 5.30 -7.18
C PHE A 178 -2.96 5.16 -5.80
N TRP A 179 -1.63 5.27 -5.72
CA TRP A 179 -0.89 5.32 -4.46
C TRP A 179 0.39 6.14 -4.63
N HIS A 180 0.95 6.63 -3.54
CA HIS A 180 2.29 7.22 -3.55
C HIS A 180 2.97 7.04 -2.21
N LEU A 181 4.29 7.16 -2.21
CA LEU A 181 5.10 7.13 -1.00
C LEU A 181 6.16 8.23 -1.05
N VAL A 182 6.27 9.03 0.01
CA VAL A 182 7.39 9.95 0.20
C VAL A 182 8.64 9.15 0.55
N THR A 183 9.69 9.32 -0.24
CA THR A 183 10.98 8.63 -0.08
C THR A 183 12.06 9.56 0.44
N ARG A 184 11.93 10.87 0.18
CA ARG A 184 12.83 11.90 0.69
C ARG A 184 12.07 13.20 0.88
N LEU A 185 12.21 13.80 2.05
CA LEU A 185 11.83 15.19 2.28
C LEU A 185 12.96 16.10 1.76
N GLY A 186 12.58 17.22 1.17
CA GLY A 186 13.55 18.23 0.74
C GLY A 186 14.28 18.85 1.91
N GLU A 187 15.55 19.18 1.70
CA GLU A 187 16.35 20.07 2.55
C GLU A 187 16.32 21.48 1.94
#